data_AF-A0A1I3Z471-F1
#
_entry.id   AF-A0A1I3Z471-F1
#
_cell.length_a   1.000
_cell.length_b   1.000
_cell.length_c   1.000
_cell.angle_alpha   90.00
_cell.angle_beta   90.00
_cell.angle_gamma   90.00
#
_symmetry.space_group_name_H-M   'P 1'
#
loop_
_entity.id
_entity.type
_entity.pdbx_description
1 polymer ?
#
loop_
_entity_poly.entity_id
_entity_poly.type
_entity_poly.pdbx_seq_one_letter_code
_entity_poly.pdbx_strand_id
1 'polypeptide(L)'
;MKTKIAALSLAVALALPLGARADEASDKLAVAKTLTEKTVLKNLDTGFGGALEKTVSTMPEERAETVRKEAKAEFAKQRGELLDGLSKQYAEKFSLDELKRLEAIYEDPTYQKFQTVNADPKSEVNLLSQAVVTRLLNMLTLAAASDQKGGAPGGMPIPSK
;
A
#
# COMPACT_ATOMS: atom_id res chain seq x y z
N MET A 1 -31.55 -63.88 -14.28
CA MET A 1 -30.80 -62.81 -14.99
C MET A 1 -31.01 -61.51 -14.23
N LYS A 2 -30.25 -61.25 -13.15
CA LYS A 2 -29.06 -60.39 -13.07
C LYS A 2 -29.22 -58.96 -13.65
N THR A 3 -29.47 -58.03 -12.72
CA THR A 3 -28.83 -56.70 -12.55
C THR A 3 -28.84 -55.69 -13.70
N LYS A 4 -29.71 -54.66 -13.65
CA LYS A 4 -29.51 -53.33 -14.29
C LYS A 4 -30.32 -52.18 -13.63
N ILE A 5 -30.09 -51.83 -12.36
CA ILE A 5 -30.64 -50.56 -11.81
C ILE A 5 -29.59 -49.74 -11.00
N ALA A 6 -28.42 -50.28 -10.68
CA ALA A 6 -27.46 -49.62 -9.79
C ALA A 6 -26.45 -48.66 -10.45
N ALA A 7 -26.70 -48.14 -11.66
CA ALA A 7 -25.72 -47.34 -12.40
C ALA A 7 -26.04 -45.82 -12.49
N LEU A 8 -27.23 -45.37 -12.09
CA LEU A 8 -27.63 -43.97 -12.29
C LEU A 8 -27.38 -43.06 -11.06
N SER A 9 -27.16 -43.62 -9.88
CA SER A 9 -27.01 -42.86 -8.63
C SER A 9 -25.59 -42.35 -8.36
N LEU A 10 -24.58 -42.81 -9.12
CA LEU A 10 -23.17 -42.48 -8.87
C LEU A 10 -22.66 -41.26 -9.66
N ALA A 11 -23.44 -40.76 -10.63
CA ALA A 11 -23.04 -39.60 -11.44
C ALA A 11 -23.36 -38.24 -10.78
N VAL A 12 -24.30 -38.18 -9.84
CA VAL A 12 -24.69 -36.92 -9.16
C VAL A 12 -23.74 -36.53 -8.03
N ALA A 13 -23.02 -37.50 -7.45
CA ALA A 13 -22.09 -37.24 -6.35
C ALA A 13 -20.78 -36.53 -6.77
N LEU A 14 -20.43 -36.56 -8.07
CA LEU A 14 -19.20 -35.97 -8.59
C LEU A 14 -19.33 -34.50 -9.02
N ALA A 15 -20.55 -33.96 -9.12
CA ALA A 15 -20.78 -32.55 -9.48
C ALA A 15 -20.84 -31.60 -8.26
N LEU A 16 -21.06 -32.14 -7.06
CA LEU A 16 -21.19 -31.36 -5.81
C LEU A 16 -19.92 -30.62 -5.35
N PRO A 17 -18.67 -31.04 -5.66
CA PRO A 17 -17.49 -30.28 -5.24
C PRO A 17 -17.27 -29.01 -6.07
N LEU A 18 -17.78 -28.94 -7.30
CA LEU A 18 -17.44 -27.85 -8.23
C LEU A 18 -18.17 -26.55 -7.90
N GLY A 19 -19.46 -26.64 -7.51
CA GLY A 19 -20.24 -25.48 -7.09
C GLY A 19 -19.71 -24.85 -5.80
N ALA A 20 -19.43 -25.67 -4.78
CA ALA A 20 -18.89 -25.19 -3.50
C ALA A 20 -17.49 -24.55 -3.66
N ARG A 21 -16.65 -25.07 -4.57
CA ARG A 21 -15.32 -24.51 -4.85
C ARG A 21 -15.37 -23.20 -5.65
N ALA A 22 -16.33 -23.08 -6.57
CA ALA A 22 -16.53 -21.84 -7.32
C ALA A 22 -17.06 -20.71 -6.41
N ASP A 23 -17.97 -21.05 -5.51
CA ASP A 23 -18.52 -20.12 -4.51
C ASP A 23 -17.42 -19.63 -3.55
N GLU A 24 -16.61 -20.57 -3.02
CA GLU A 24 -15.47 -20.23 -2.16
C GLU A 24 -14.43 -19.36 -2.88
N ALA A 25 -14.09 -19.66 -4.14
CA ALA A 25 -13.12 -18.85 -4.90
C ALA A 25 -13.63 -17.43 -5.17
N SER A 26 -14.94 -17.29 -5.47
CA SER A 26 -15.60 -15.99 -5.66
C SER A 26 -15.61 -15.18 -4.36
N ASP A 27 -15.97 -15.81 -3.24
CA ASP A 27 -15.99 -15.18 -1.92
C ASP A 27 -14.60 -14.72 -1.50
N LYS A 28 -13.57 -15.55 -1.71
CA LYS A 28 -12.18 -15.18 -1.44
C LYS A 28 -11.77 -13.95 -2.23
N LEU A 29 -12.11 -13.90 -3.51
CA LEU A 29 -11.79 -12.74 -4.34
C LEU A 29 -12.54 -11.49 -3.88
N ALA A 30 -13.81 -11.62 -3.49
CA ALA A 30 -14.61 -10.50 -2.99
C ALA A 30 -14.02 -9.91 -1.69
N VAL A 31 -13.74 -10.74 -0.68
CA VAL A 31 -13.13 -10.29 0.58
C VAL A 31 -11.73 -9.71 0.33
N ALA A 32 -10.94 -10.35 -0.53
CA ALA A 32 -9.61 -9.84 -0.90
C ALA A 32 -9.67 -8.47 -1.60
N LYS A 33 -10.69 -8.21 -2.43
CA LYS A 33 -10.91 -6.87 -3.02
C LYS A 33 -11.19 -5.84 -1.93
N THR A 34 -12.12 -6.12 -1.03
CA THR A 34 -12.44 -5.20 0.07
C THR A 34 -11.23 -4.90 0.94
N LEU A 35 -10.45 -5.92 1.30
CA LEU A 35 -9.19 -5.75 2.02
C LEU A 35 -8.20 -4.88 1.26
N THR A 36 -8.01 -5.12 -0.03
CA THR A 36 -7.07 -4.37 -0.86
C THR A 36 -7.44 -2.89 -0.93
N GLU A 37 -8.75 -2.59 -1.04
CA GLU A 37 -9.27 -1.22 -1.02
C GLU A 37 -9.03 -0.52 0.31
N LYS A 38 -9.35 -1.19 1.42
CA LYS A 38 -9.21 -0.63 2.78
C LYS A 38 -7.75 -0.38 3.19
N THR A 39 -6.80 -1.09 2.57
CA THR A 39 -5.39 -1.11 3.00
C THR A 39 -4.47 -0.41 2.00
N VAL A 40 -4.14 -1.08 0.92
CA VAL A 40 -3.12 -0.65 -0.04
C VAL A 40 -3.61 0.53 -0.85
N LEU A 41 -4.83 0.44 -1.41
CA LEU A 41 -5.32 1.46 -2.34
C LEU A 41 -5.71 2.76 -1.65
N LYS A 42 -6.24 2.71 -0.43
CA LYS A 42 -6.54 3.93 0.35
C LYS A 42 -5.31 4.85 0.51
N ASN A 43 -4.15 4.25 0.79
CA ASN A 43 -2.91 4.99 0.93
C ASN A 43 -2.41 5.52 -0.42
N LEU A 44 -2.59 4.73 -1.48
CA LEU A 44 -2.26 5.13 -2.84
C LEU A 44 -3.11 6.32 -3.32
N ASP A 45 -4.43 6.31 -3.04
CA ASP A 45 -5.36 7.40 -3.37
C ASP A 45 -4.91 8.71 -2.71
N THR A 46 -4.55 8.65 -1.43
CA THR A 46 -4.07 9.81 -0.66
C THR A 46 -2.74 10.33 -1.20
N GLY A 47 -1.77 9.44 -1.45
CA GLY A 47 -0.45 9.81 -1.96
C GLY A 47 -0.51 10.42 -3.36
N PHE A 48 -1.30 9.83 -4.27
CA PHE A 48 -1.50 10.35 -5.61
C PHE A 48 -2.17 11.73 -5.59
N GLY A 49 -3.23 11.91 -4.81
CA GLY A 49 -3.91 13.20 -4.70
C GLY A 49 -2.97 14.32 -4.24
N GLY A 50 -2.18 14.07 -3.19
CA GLY A 50 -1.21 15.04 -2.70
C GLY A 50 -0.11 15.37 -3.72
N ALA A 51 0.41 14.36 -4.41
CA ALA A 51 1.43 14.56 -5.46
C ALA A 51 0.87 15.32 -6.67
N LEU A 52 -0.36 15.00 -7.09
CA LEU A 52 -1.04 15.66 -8.19
C LEU A 52 -1.24 17.14 -7.89
N GLU A 53 -1.83 17.48 -6.74
CA GLU A 53 -2.10 18.88 -6.38
C GLU A 53 -0.80 19.69 -6.24
N LYS A 54 0.25 19.10 -5.64
CA LYS A 54 1.58 19.73 -5.62
C LYS A 54 2.11 20.01 -7.02
N THR A 55 1.93 19.08 -7.95
CA THR A 55 2.43 19.20 -9.33
C THR A 55 1.70 20.27 -10.12
N VAL A 56 0.36 20.31 -10.04
CA VAL A 56 -0.44 21.26 -10.82
C VAL A 56 -0.46 22.67 -10.21
N SER A 57 -0.14 22.82 -8.92
CA SER A 57 -0.12 24.13 -8.23
C SER A 57 0.82 25.16 -8.84
N THR A 58 1.82 24.72 -9.61
CA THR A 58 2.78 25.60 -10.29
C THR A 58 2.41 25.88 -11.74
N MET A 59 1.26 25.40 -12.21
CA MET A 59 0.81 25.52 -13.61
C MET A 59 -0.26 26.62 -13.75
N PRO A 60 -0.42 27.21 -14.95
CA PRO A 60 -1.60 28.01 -15.26
C PRO A 60 -2.89 27.19 -15.13
N GLU A 61 -3.98 27.79 -14.65
CA GLU A 61 -5.19 27.05 -14.22
C GLU A 61 -5.79 26.17 -15.33
N GLU A 62 -5.91 26.68 -16.57
CA GLU A 62 -6.44 25.90 -17.70
C GLU A 62 -5.63 24.63 -17.98
N ARG A 63 -4.29 24.73 -17.83
CA ARG A 63 -3.40 23.58 -17.95
C ARG A 63 -3.49 22.66 -16.74
N ALA A 64 -3.58 23.24 -15.54
CA ALA A 64 -3.75 22.50 -14.29
C ALA A 64 -5.02 21.63 -14.33
N GLU A 65 -6.15 22.17 -14.78
CA GLU A 65 -7.41 21.45 -14.92
C GLU A 65 -7.32 20.29 -15.91
N THR A 66 -6.72 20.53 -17.08
CA THR A 66 -6.51 19.49 -18.09
C THR A 66 -5.66 18.35 -17.53
N VAL A 67 -4.53 18.68 -16.88
CA VAL A 67 -3.63 17.69 -16.27
C VAL A 67 -4.33 16.95 -15.12
N ARG A 68 -5.09 17.64 -14.25
CA ARG A 68 -5.86 17.00 -13.17
C ARG A 68 -6.83 15.95 -13.75
N LYS A 69 -7.55 16.30 -14.83
CA LYS A 69 -8.53 15.41 -15.45
C LYS A 69 -7.87 14.16 -16.04
N GLU A 70 -6.83 14.34 -16.84
CA GLU A 70 -6.11 13.23 -17.49
C GLU A 70 -5.44 12.32 -16.46
N ALA A 71 -4.74 12.91 -15.49
CA ALA A 71 -4.05 12.16 -14.45
C ALA A 71 -5.03 11.37 -13.57
N LYS A 72 -6.18 11.94 -13.21
CA LYS A 72 -7.23 11.22 -12.45
C LYS A 72 -7.83 10.06 -13.25
N ALA A 73 -8.04 10.25 -14.56
CA ALA A 73 -8.55 9.18 -15.43
C ALA A 73 -7.56 8.01 -15.53
N GLU A 74 -6.28 8.29 -15.79
CA GLU A 74 -5.25 7.25 -15.84
C GLU A 74 -5.06 6.60 -14.46
N PHE A 75 -5.06 7.37 -13.39
CA PHE A 75 -4.97 6.85 -12.04
C PHE A 75 -6.11 5.89 -11.73
N ALA A 76 -7.36 6.22 -12.09
CA ALA A 76 -8.51 5.34 -11.86
C ALA A 76 -8.35 3.99 -12.60
N LYS A 77 -7.84 4.02 -13.84
CA LYS A 77 -7.54 2.81 -14.61
C LYS A 77 -6.46 1.96 -13.92
N GLN A 78 -5.31 2.56 -13.61
CA GLN A 78 -4.18 1.88 -12.97
C GLN A 78 -4.56 1.33 -11.58
N ARG A 79 -5.36 2.09 -10.82
CA ARG A 79 -5.91 1.66 -9.54
C ARG A 79 -6.79 0.42 -9.70
N GLY A 80 -7.62 0.36 -10.74
CA GLY A 80 -8.44 -0.81 -11.05
C GLY A 80 -7.60 -2.04 -11.38
N GLU A 81 -6.57 -1.88 -12.21
CA GLU A 81 -5.63 -2.97 -12.54
C GLU A 81 -4.89 -3.48 -11.30
N LEU A 82 -4.48 -2.56 -10.41
CA LEU A 82 -3.82 -2.90 -9.15
C LEU A 82 -4.76 -3.61 -8.18
N LEU A 83 -6.01 -3.16 -8.06
CA LEU A 83 -7.05 -3.83 -7.26
C LEU A 83 -7.21 -5.28 -7.70
N ASP A 84 -7.38 -5.50 -9.00
CA ASP A 84 -7.58 -6.83 -9.56
C ASP A 84 -6.33 -7.71 -9.40
N GLY A 85 -5.13 -7.17 -9.59
CA GLY A 85 -3.88 -7.91 -9.41
C GLY A 85 -3.64 -8.33 -7.96
N LEU A 86 -3.73 -7.38 -7.02
CA LEU A 86 -3.47 -7.64 -5.60
C LEU A 86 -4.55 -8.52 -4.97
N SER A 87 -5.83 -8.30 -5.29
CA SER A 87 -6.91 -9.12 -4.75
C SER A 87 -6.78 -10.59 -5.18
N LYS A 88 -6.38 -10.86 -6.43
CA LYS A 88 -6.07 -12.22 -6.89
C LYS A 88 -4.91 -12.84 -6.11
N GLN A 89 -3.84 -12.09 -5.87
CA GLN A 89 -2.70 -12.57 -5.08
C GLN A 89 -3.11 -12.94 -3.64
N TYR A 90 -3.96 -12.13 -3.00
CA TYR A 90 -4.46 -12.46 -1.66
C TYR A 90 -5.44 -13.65 -1.68
N ALA A 91 -6.36 -13.70 -2.63
CA ALA A 91 -7.29 -14.82 -2.79
C ALA A 91 -6.58 -16.15 -3.10
N GLU A 92 -5.41 -16.11 -3.73
CA GLU A 92 -4.60 -17.31 -3.97
C GLU A 92 -3.87 -17.78 -2.70
N LYS A 93 -3.32 -16.84 -1.91
CA LYS A 93 -2.40 -17.16 -0.80
C LYS A 93 -3.09 -17.43 0.55
N PHE A 94 -4.28 -16.88 0.77
CA PHE A 94 -4.99 -17.00 2.04
C PHE A 94 -6.25 -17.85 1.86
N SER A 95 -6.70 -18.51 2.92
CA SER A 95 -8.04 -19.11 3.00
C SER A 95 -9.12 -18.03 3.19
N LEU A 96 -10.39 -18.39 2.94
CA LEU A 96 -11.50 -17.45 3.15
C LEU A 96 -11.60 -16.96 4.60
N ASP A 97 -11.39 -17.85 5.57
CA ASP A 97 -11.45 -17.50 6.99
C ASP A 97 -10.32 -16.55 7.40
N GLU A 98 -9.11 -16.76 6.88
CA GLU A 98 -8.00 -15.83 7.11
C GLU A 98 -8.28 -14.46 6.50
N LEU A 99 -8.83 -14.39 5.28
CA LEU A 99 -9.23 -13.13 4.66
C LEU A 99 -10.30 -12.41 5.48
N LYS A 100 -11.36 -13.12 5.92
CA LYS A 100 -12.40 -12.55 6.78
C LYS A 100 -11.85 -12.06 8.11
N ARG A 101 -10.90 -12.80 8.70
CA ARG A 101 -10.25 -12.39 9.95
C ARG A 101 -9.41 -11.13 9.76
N LEU A 102 -8.66 -11.03 8.66
CA LEU A 102 -7.93 -9.81 8.31
C LEU A 102 -8.90 -8.64 8.14
N GLU A 103 -10.02 -8.85 7.45
CA GLU A 103 -11.02 -7.79 7.24
C GLU A 103 -11.58 -7.28 8.57
N ALA A 104 -11.93 -8.19 9.47
CA ALA A 104 -12.44 -7.83 10.80
C ALA A 104 -11.45 -6.98 11.60
N ILE A 105 -10.13 -7.19 11.45
CA ILE A 105 -9.12 -6.33 12.10
C ILE A 105 -9.22 -4.88 11.57
N TYR A 106 -9.41 -4.69 10.27
CA TYR A 106 -9.53 -3.35 9.68
C TYR A 106 -10.85 -2.65 10.03
N GLU A 107 -11.86 -3.40 10.45
CA GLU A 107 -13.14 -2.88 10.95
C GLU A 107 -13.15 -2.66 12.47
N ASP A 108 -12.19 -3.22 13.20
CA ASP A 108 -12.10 -3.08 14.65
C ASP A 108 -11.85 -1.61 15.07
N PRO A 109 -12.70 -1.01 15.92
CA PRO A 109 -12.54 0.39 16.34
C PRO A 109 -11.23 0.69 17.06
N THR A 110 -10.68 -0.27 17.80
CA THR A 110 -9.39 -0.11 18.49
C THR A 110 -8.27 -0.03 17.48
N TYR A 111 -8.28 -0.91 16.48
CA TYR A 111 -7.32 -0.88 15.39
C TYR A 111 -7.46 0.37 14.52
N GLN A 112 -8.68 0.81 14.23
CA GLN A 112 -8.92 2.08 13.54
C GLN A 112 -8.35 3.27 14.32
N LYS A 113 -8.58 3.33 15.64
CA LYS A 113 -7.98 4.36 16.51
C LYS A 113 -6.45 4.31 16.46
N PHE A 114 -5.87 3.12 16.52
CA PHE A 114 -4.42 2.93 16.38
C PHE A 114 -3.93 3.49 15.03
N GLN A 115 -4.58 3.14 13.91
CA GLN A 115 -4.23 3.66 12.59
C GLN A 115 -4.32 5.19 12.53
N THR A 116 -5.37 5.79 13.09
CA THR A 116 -5.53 7.26 13.12
C THR A 116 -4.40 7.95 13.87
N VAL A 117 -4.00 7.45 15.05
CA VAL A 117 -2.88 8.02 15.81
C VAL A 117 -1.57 7.93 15.03
N ASN A 118 -1.33 6.82 14.34
CA ASN A 118 -0.11 6.65 13.54
C ASN A 118 -0.12 7.44 12.22
N ALA A 119 -1.30 7.73 11.66
CA ALA A 119 -1.44 8.52 10.44
C ALA A 119 -1.42 10.04 10.69
N ASP A 120 -1.73 10.50 11.91
CA ASP A 120 -1.73 11.92 12.26
C ASP A 120 -0.28 12.44 12.37
N PRO A 121 0.19 13.32 11.46
CA PRO A 121 1.55 13.86 11.52
C PRO A 121 1.81 14.70 12.77
N LYS A 122 0.76 15.12 13.49
CA LYS A 122 0.84 15.87 14.75
C LYS A 122 0.78 14.98 15.99
N SER A 123 0.62 13.67 15.84
CA SER A 123 0.62 12.77 17.00
C SER A 123 2.00 12.74 17.64
N GLU A 124 2.04 12.56 18.97
CA GLU A 124 3.30 12.43 19.70
C GLU A 124 4.17 11.30 19.17
N VAL A 125 3.56 10.21 18.67
CA VAL A 125 4.25 9.08 18.04
C VAL A 125 5.07 9.55 16.83
N ASN A 126 4.46 10.33 15.94
CA ASN A 126 5.13 10.84 14.76
C ASN A 126 6.14 11.94 15.09
N LEU A 127 5.82 12.84 16.01
CA LEU A 127 6.75 13.89 16.45
C LEU A 127 8.01 13.32 17.09
N LEU A 128 7.88 12.31 17.95
CA LEU A 128 9.02 11.60 18.55
C LEU A 128 9.86 10.91 17.48
N SER A 129 9.20 10.23 16.54
CA SER A 129 9.88 9.53 15.44
C SER A 129 10.68 10.51 14.57
N GLN A 130 10.09 11.65 14.20
CA GLN A 130 10.77 12.71 13.44
C GLN A 130 11.95 13.30 14.21
N ALA A 131 11.79 13.58 15.50
CA ALA A 131 12.88 14.14 16.32
C ALA A 131 14.12 13.22 16.35
N VAL A 132 13.91 11.90 16.44
CA VAL A 132 15.00 10.91 16.38
C VAL A 132 15.66 10.90 15.00
N VAL A 133 14.87 10.85 13.92
CA VAL A 133 15.39 10.86 12.55
C VAL A 133 16.19 12.15 12.28
N THR A 134 15.67 13.31 12.66
CA THR A 134 16.38 14.59 12.53
C THR A 134 17.71 14.58 13.28
N ARG A 135 17.75 14.03 14.50
CA ARG A 135 19.00 13.90 15.26
C ARG A 135 20.02 13.04 14.53
N LEU A 136 19.60 11.89 13.99
CA LEU A 136 20.47 10.99 13.22
C LEU A 136 21.00 11.66 11.95
N LEU A 137 20.14 12.35 11.20
CA LEU A 137 20.54 13.08 10.00
C LEU A 137 21.56 14.18 10.32
N ASN A 138 21.33 14.95 11.40
CA ASN A 138 22.29 15.96 11.85
C ASN A 138 23.65 15.34 12.21
N MET A 139 23.66 14.17 12.86
CA MET A 139 24.91 13.45 13.15
C MET A 139 25.65 13.03 11.87
N LEU A 140 24.92 12.49 10.88
CA LEU A 140 25.50 12.12 9.59
C LEU A 140 26.07 13.33 8.84
N THR A 141 25.35 14.45 8.83
CA THR A 141 25.83 15.70 8.21
C THR A 141 27.08 16.23 8.91
N LEU A 142 27.12 16.20 10.25
CA LEU A 142 28.30 16.62 11.01
C LEU A 142 29.51 15.71 10.72
N ALA A 143 29.31 14.39 10.67
CA ALA A 143 30.36 13.43 10.32
C ALA A 143 30.91 13.66 8.90
N ALA A 144 30.03 13.85 7.92
CA ALA A 144 30.42 14.15 6.55
C ALA A 144 31.19 15.49 6.44
N ALA A 145 30.78 16.49 7.20
CA ALA A 145 31.47 17.79 7.24
C ALA A 145 32.83 17.73 7.96
N SER A 146 33.00 16.85 8.95
CA SER A 146 34.29 16.65 9.62
C SER A 146 35.32 15.94 8.73
N ASP A 147 34.89 15.00 7.87
CA ASP A 147 35.78 14.36 6.89
C ASP A 147 36.26 15.35 5.82
N GLN A 148 35.42 16.34 5.45
CA GLN A 148 35.79 17.39 4.49
C GLN A 148 36.82 18.39 5.03
N LYS A 149 36.97 18.53 6.35
CA LYS A 149 37.97 19.41 6.99
C LYS A 149 39.35 18.76 7.18
N GLY A 150 39.56 17.54 6.69
CA GLY A 150 40.86 16.84 6.69
C GLY A 150 41.90 17.35 5.67
N GLY A 151 41.60 18.40 4.89
CA GLY A 151 42.58 19.09 4.06
C GLY A 151 43.45 20.05 4.87
N ALA A 152 44.60 19.55 5.34
CA ALA A 152 45.79 20.22 5.91
C ALA A 152 45.65 21.68 6.41
N PRO A 153 45.82 21.96 7.71
CA PRO A 153 45.95 23.31 8.22
C PRO A 153 47.38 23.85 8.02
N GLY A 154 47.51 25.00 7.36
CA GLY A 154 48.63 25.93 7.58
C GLY A 154 49.76 25.91 6.53
N GLY A 155 49.53 26.56 5.40
CA GLY A 155 50.62 27.25 4.70
C GLY A 155 50.73 28.68 5.23
N MET A 156 51.51 28.91 6.29
CA MET A 156 51.91 30.29 6.63
C MET A 156 52.92 30.80 5.59
N PRO A 157 52.83 32.05 5.13
CA PRO A 157 53.82 32.62 4.23
C PRO A 157 55.12 32.91 4.99
N ILE A 158 56.23 32.36 4.50
CA ILE A 158 57.57 32.72 4.99
C ILE A 158 57.97 34.06 4.32
N PRO A 159 58.40 35.08 5.09
CA PRO A 159 58.86 36.35 4.53
C PRO A 159 60.29 36.21 3.98
N SER A 160 60.50 36.67 2.74
CA SER A 160 61.81 36.74 2.10
C SER A 160 62.66 37.88 2.68
N LYS A 161 63.96 37.61 2.84
CA LYS A 161 64.99 38.60 3.18
C LYS A 161 65.21 39.60 2.06
#